data_AF-A0A815ERR6-F1
#
_entry.id   AF-A0A815ERR6-F1
#
_cell.length_a   1.000
_cell.length_b   1.000
_cell.length_c   1.000
_cell.angle_alpha   90.00
_cell.angle_beta   90.00
_cell.angle_gamma   90.00
#
_symmetry.space_group_name_H-M   'P 1'
#
loop_
_entity.id
_entity.type
_entity.pdbx_description
1 polymer ?
#
loop_
_entity_poly.entity_id
_entity_poly.type
_entity_poly.pdbx_seq_one_letter_code
_entity_poly.pdbx_strand_id
1 'polypeptide(L)'
;MATDGLINILERTVTGSQADLENARNFLAKAGEQNLSELLKQLSDILITATNNPTARAQAALQLKNALYSREDTVKQLYQERWLNISENIRNHIKTNVKFI
;
A
#
# COMPACT_ATOMS: atom_id res chain seq x y z
N MET A 1 -1.79 -12.71 11.86
CA MET A 1 -2.87 -12.78 10.84
C MET A 1 -2.89 -11.44 10.13
N ALA A 2 -2.57 -11.31 8.83
CA ALA A 2 -3.03 -10.16 8.00
C ALA A 2 -2.44 -10.07 6.58
N THR A 3 -1.37 -10.77 6.20
CA THR A 3 -0.83 -10.65 4.82
C THR A 3 -1.69 -11.36 3.79
N ASP A 4 -2.18 -12.57 4.09
CA ASP A 4 -3.02 -13.35 3.15
C ASP A 4 -4.35 -12.66 2.83
N GLY A 5 -4.94 -11.96 3.81
CA GLY A 5 -6.15 -11.17 3.61
C GLY A 5 -5.91 -9.96 2.70
N LEU A 6 -4.78 -9.27 2.87
CA LEU A 6 -4.41 -8.13 2.04
C LEU A 6 -4.09 -8.55 0.60
N ILE A 7 -3.41 -9.70 0.41
CA ILE A 7 -3.11 -10.25 -0.92
C ILE A 7 -4.40 -10.55 -1.70
N ASN A 8 -5.36 -11.24 -1.07
CA ASN A 8 -6.65 -11.55 -1.69
C ASN A 8 -7.42 -10.27 -2.09
N ILE A 9 -7.39 -9.24 -1.25
CA ILE A 9 -8.01 -7.94 -1.53
C ILE A 9 -7.34 -7.25 -2.73
N LEU A 10 -6.00 -7.28 -2.82
CA LEU A 10 -5.25 -6.71 -3.94
C LEU A 10 -5.50 -7.47 -5.25
N GLU A 11 -5.77 -8.77 -5.23
CA GLU A 11 -6.12 -9.51 -6.45
C GLU A 11 -7.52 -9.12 -6.95
N ARG A 12 -8.47 -8.96 -6.02
CA ARG A 12 -9.85 -8.54 -6.34
C ARG A 12 -9.94 -7.12 -6.89
N THR A 13 -8.93 -6.26 -6.68
CA THR A 13 -8.90 -4.93 -7.33
C THR A 13 -8.60 -4.97 -8.83
N VAL A 14 -8.30 -6.13 -9.40
CA VAL A 14 -8.01 -6.30 -10.83
C VAL A 14 -9.04 -7.18 -11.52
N THR A 15 -9.57 -8.19 -10.83
CA THR A 15 -10.45 -9.22 -11.42
C THR A 15 -11.88 -9.19 -10.90
N GLY A 16 -12.17 -8.35 -9.89
CA GLY A 16 -13.46 -8.31 -9.20
C GLY A 16 -14.51 -7.43 -9.88
N SER A 17 -15.76 -7.60 -9.45
CA SER A 17 -16.88 -6.72 -9.80
C SER A 17 -16.68 -5.29 -9.23
N GLN A 18 -17.48 -4.32 -9.70
CA GLN A 18 -17.49 -2.95 -9.15
C GLN A 18 -17.61 -2.95 -7.61
N ALA A 19 -18.44 -3.84 -7.05
CA ALA A 19 -18.60 -3.98 -5.61
C ALA A 19 -17.33 -4.51 -4.90
N ASP A 20 -16.58 -5.39 -5.55
CA ASP A 20 -15.31 -5.92 -5.01
C ASP A 20 -14.23 -4.84 -4.98
N LEU A 21 -14.19 -4.00 -6.02
CA LEU A 21 -13.30 -2.84 -6.10
C LEU A 21 -13.60 -1.84 -4.97
N GLU A 22 -14.87 -1.53 -4.75
CA GLU A 22 -15.29 -0.62 -3.67
C GLU A 22 -14.99 -1.21 -2.29
N ASN A 23 -15.26 -2.50 -2.08
CA ASN A 23 -14.93 -3.17 -0.83
C ASN A 23 -13.42 -3.16 -0.56
N ALA A 24 -12.61 -3.44 -1.58
CA ALA A 24 -11.15 -3.40 -1.45
C ALA A 24 -10.65 -1.99 -1.14
N ARG A 25 -11.18 -0.97 -1.82
CA ARG A 25 -10.85 0.44 -1.54
C ARG A 25 -11.23 0.85 -0.12
N ASN A 26 -12.44 0.49 0.31
CA ASN A 26 -12.92 0.79 1.66
C ASN A 26 -12.09 0.09 2.74
N PHE A 27 -11.64 -1.14 2.49
CA PHE A 27 -10.74 -1.85 3.39
C PHE A 27 -9.39 -1.14 3.50
N LEU A 28 -8.78 -0.78 2.36
CA LEU A 28 -7.50 -0.06 2.35
C LEU A 28 -7.60 1.31 3.02
N ALA A 29 -8.70 2.04 2.81
CA ALA A 29 -8.97 3.32 3.45
C ALA A 29 -9.06 3.16 4.98
N LYS A 30 -9.87 2.21 5.48
CA LYS A 30 -9.99 1.91 6.91
C LYS A 30 -8.67 1.47 7.53
N ALA A 31 -7.91 0.61 6.86
CA ALA A 31 -6.59 0.18 7.32
C ALA A 31 -5.61 1.36 7.41
N GLY A 32 -5.66 2.27 6.44
CA GLY A 32 -4.84 3.50 6.44
C GLY A 32 -5.21 4.48 7.55
N GLU A 33 -6.50 4.60 7.89
CA GLU A 33 -6.97 5.41 9.01
C GLU A 33 -6.53 4.86 10.36
N GLN A 34 -6.52 3.53 10.52
CA GLN A 34 -6.10 2.87 11.75
C GLN A 34 -4.59 2.91 11.97
N ASN A 35 -3.82 2.47 10.98
CA ASN A 35 -2.37 2.45 11.05
C ASN A 35 -1.73 2.44 9.66
N LEU A 36 -1.63 3.64 9.09
CA LEU A 36 -0.98 3.83 7.80
C LEU A 36 0.44 3.25 7.75
N SER A 37 1.23 3.41 8.82
CA SER A 37 2.62 2.95 8.87
C SER A 37 2.73 1.45 8.65
N GLU A 38 1.87 0.68 9.32
CA GLU A 38 1.82 -0.77 9.21
C GLU A 38 1.26 -1.22 7.85
N LEU A 39 0.25 -0.52 7.31
CA LEU A 39 -0.27 -0.79 5.97
C LEU A 39 0.81 -0.62 4.89
N LEU A 40 1.55 0.49 4.92
CA LEU A 40 2.63 0.74 3.95
C LEU A 40 3.75 -0.29 4.07
N LYS A 41 4.09 -0.70 5.30
CA LYS A 41 5.05 -1.78 5.53
C LYS A 41 4.58 -3.09 4.88
N GLN A 42 3.34 -3.51 5.15
CA GLN A 42 2.78 -4.75 4.58
C GLN A 42 2.70 -4.70 3.05
N LEU A 43 2.31 -3.57 2.46
CA LEU A 43 2.34 -3.41 1.00
C LEU A 43 3.76 -3.54 0.45
N SER A 44 4.76 -2.99 1.15
CA SER A 44 6.17 -3.12 0.74
C SER A 44 6.68 -4.56 0.85
N ASP A 45 6.20 -5.32 1.84
CA ASP A 45 6.54 -6.74 2.01
C ASP A 45 5.89 -7.60 0.90
N ILE A 46 4.62 -7.33 0.57
CA ILE A 46 3.91 -8.03 -0.51
C ILE A 46 4.62 -7.82 -1.85
N LEU A 47 5.10 -6.60 -2.11
CA LEU A 47 5.79 -6.24 -3.35
C LEU A 47 7.05 -7.08 -3.61
N ILE A 48 7.91 -7.24 -2.60
CA ILE A 48 9.20 -7.95 -2.73
C ILE A 48 9.08 -9.47 -2.63
N THR A 49 7.98 -9.97 -2.07
CA THR A 49 7.76 -11.40 -1.85
C THR A 49 7.49 -12.08 -3.20
N ALA A 50 8.52 -12.74 -3.75
CA ALA A 50 8.47 -13.36 -5.08
C ALA A 50 7.46 -14.52 -5.19
N THR A 51 7.06 -15.13 -4.07
CA THR A 51 6.02 -16.17 -4.02
C THR A 51 4.61 -15.61 -4.23
N ASN A 52 4.42 -14.29 -4.11
CA ASN A 52 3.13 -13.66 -4.37
C ASN A 52 2.88 -13.52 -5.87
N ASN A 53 1.60 -13.62 -6.24
CA ASN A 53 1.15 -13.42 -7.61
C ASN A 53 1.62 -12.05 -8.16
N PRO A 54 2.14 -11.99 -9.40
CA PRO A 54 2.49 -10.74 -10.07
C PRO A 54 1.42 -9.64 -10.00
N THR A 55 0.13 -10.00 -10.07
CA THR A 55 -0.98 -9.04 -9.97
C THR A 55 -1.03 -8.37 -8.60
N ALA A 56 -0.95 -9.15 -7.52
CA ALA A 56 -0.95 -8.62 -6.15
C ALA A 56 0.26 -7.71 -5.90
N ARG A 57 1.43 -8.09 -6.43
CA ARG A 57 2.67 -7.29 -6.34
C ARG A 57 2.54 -5.95 -7.08
N ALA A 58 2.01 -5.97 -8.30
CA ALA A 58 1.78 -4.76 -9.08
C ALA A 58 0.77 -3.81 -8.41
N GLN A 59 -0.31 -4.37 -7.84
CA GLN A 59 -1.28 -3.58 -7.08
C GLN A 59 -0.68 -3.01 -5.80
N ALA A 60 0.13 -3.78 -5.07
CA ALA A 60 0.83 -3.28 -3.89
C ALA A 60 1.75 -2.08 -4.24
N ALA A 61 2.51 -2.16 -5.34
CA ALA A 61 3.31 -1.05 -5.84
C ALA A 61 2.46 0.18 -6.18
N LEU A 62 1.32 -0.01 -6.85
CA LEU A 62 0.42 1.09 -7.20
C LEU A 62 -0.16 1.77 -5.95
N GLN A 63 -0.61 0.99 -4.97
CA GLN A 63 -1.16 1.54 -3.72
C GLN A 63 -0.09 2.29 -2.91
N LEU A 64 1.13 1.75 -2.83
CA LEU A 64 2.27 2.45 -2.23
C LEU A 64 2.53 3.79 -2.91
N LYS A 65 2.58 3.79 -4.24
CA LYS A 65 2.77 5.03 -5.02
C LYS A 65 1.67 6.04 -4.74
N ASN A 66 0.41 5.62 -4.77
CA ASN A 66 -0.73 6.51 -4.53
C ASN A 66 -0.75 7.07 -3.10
N ALA A 67 -0.25 6.32 -2.12
CA ALA A 67 -0.17 6.78 -0.74
C ALA A 67 1.01 7.75 -0.47
N LEU A 68 2.04 7.73 -1.32
CA LEU A 68 3.26 8.53 -1.14
C LEU A 68 3.38 9.70 -2.14
N TYR A 69 2.64 9.66 -3.24
CA TYR A 69 2.73 10.65 -4.31
C TYR A 69 1.35 11.14 -4.74
N SER A 70 1.23 12.46 -4.87
CA SER A 70 0.13 13.13 -5.54
C SER A 70 0.67 14.16 -6.53
N ARG A 71 -0.11 14.46 -7.59
CA ARG A 71 0.20 15.51 -8.57
C ARG A 71 -0.19 16.90 -8.07
N GLU A 72 -1.09 16.98 -7.10
CA GLU A 72 -1.53 18.26 -6.52
C GLU A 72 -0.58 18.69 -5.41
N ASP A 73 -0.07 19.92 -5.48
CA ASP A 73 0.95 20.41 -4.54
C ASP A 73 0.44 20.48 -3.09
N THR A 74 -0.83 20.79 -2.90
CA THR A 74 -1.49 20.81 -1.57
C THR A 74 -1.52 19.41 -0.93
N VAL A 75 -1.87 18.39 -1.72
CA VAL A 75 -1.93 16.99 -1.27
C VAL A 75 -0.53 16.41 -1.09
N LYS A 76 0.43 16.85 -1.92
CA LYS A 76 1.83 16.42 -1.83
C LYS A 76 2.47 16.82 -0.50
N GLN A 77 2.25 18.04 -0.03
CA GLN A 77 2.76 18.48 1.29
C GLN A 77 2.18 17.62 2.42
N LEU A 78 0.87 17.39 2.40
CA LEU A 78 0.20 16.51 3.38
C LEU A 78 0.81 15.09 3.38
N TYR A 79 1.06 14.52 2.21
CA TYR A 79 1.65 13.18 2.09
C TYR A 79 3.09 13.14 2.61
N GLN A 80 3.86 14.20 2.39
CA GLN A 80 5.21 14.32 2.92
C GLN A 80 5.22 14.43 4.45
N GLU A 81 4.38 15.28 5.04
CA GLU A 81 4.26 15.40 6.49
C GLU A 81 3.82 14.08 7.13
N ARG A 82 2.79 13.45 6.54
CA ARG A 82 2.31 12.12 6.94
C ARG A 82 3.43 11.08 6.87
N TRP A 83 4.23 11.07 5.80
CA TRP A 83 5.40 10.21 5.68
C TRP A 83 6.45 10.52 6.75
N LEU A 84 6.71 11.79 7.06
CA LEU A 84 7.68 12.19 8.09
C LEU A 84 7.25 11.78 9.50
N ASN A 85 5.95 11.69 9.76
CA ASN A 85 5.38 11.21 11.03
C ASN A 85 5.52 9.69 11.22
N ILE A 86 5.85 8.92 10.17
CA ILE A 86 6.13 7.49 10.28
C ILE A 86 7.50 7.29 10.90
N SER A 87 7.60 6.33 11.84
CA SER A 87 8.87 6.00 12.48
C SER A 87 9.97 5.69 11.48
N GLU A 88 11.20 6.14 11.77
CA GLU A 88 12.34 5.98 10.87
C GLU A 88 12.63 4.53 10.50
N ASN A 89 12.49 3.59 11.45
CA ASN A 89 12.65 2.17 11.20
C ASN A 89 11.70 1.67 10.10
N ILE A 90 10.41 1.98 10.21
CA ILE A 90 9.40 1.58 9.20
C ILE A 90 9.71 2.24 7.84
N ARG A 91 10.10 3.51 7.83
CA ARG A 91 10.48 4.20 6.58
C ARG A 91 11.68 3.55 5.91
N ASN A 92 12.69 3.16 6.68
CA ASN A 92 13.89 2.50 6.16
C ASN A 92 13.57 1.09 5.63
N HIS A 93 12.67 0.37 6.30
CA HIS A 93 12.16 -0.92 5.82
C HIS A 93 11.47 -0.77 4.45
N ILE A 94 10.52 0.15 4.33
CA ILE A 94 9.80 0.41 3.08
C ILE A 94 10.77 0.86 1.97
N LYS A 95 11.72 1.77 2.26
CA LYS A 95 12.73 2.21 1.29
C LYS A 95 13.60 1.06 0.80
N THR A 96 13.99 0.14 1.67
CA THR A 96 14.79 -1.04 1.30
C THR A 96 14.04 -1.92 0.32
N ASN A 97 12.75 -2.13 0.56
CA ASN A 97 11.89 -2.95 -0.29
C ASN A 97 11.57 -2.28 -1.64
N VAL A 98 11.41 -0.96 -1.65
CA VAL A 98 11.07 -0.17 -2.85
C VAL A 98 12.30 0.17 -3.71
N LYS A 99 13.52 0.07 -3.20
CA LYS A 99 14.77 0.34 -3.96
C LYS A 99 14.93 -0.52 -5.23
N PHE A 100 14.14 -1.60 -5.35
CA PHE A 100 14.10 -2.49 -6.51
C PHE A 100 13.05 -2.13 -7.57
N ILE A 101 12.37 -0.97 -7.48
CA ILE A 101 11.43 -0.48 -8.50
C ILE A 101 12.08 0.61 -9.35
#